data_AF-A0A959KQA0-F1
#
_entry.id   AF-A0A959KQA0-F1
#
_cell.length_a   1.000
_cell.length_b   1.000
_cell.length_c   1.000
_cell.angle_alpha   90.00
_cell.angle_beta   90.00
_cell.angle_gamma   90.00
#
_symmetry.space_group_name_H-M   'P 1'
#
loop_
_entity.id
_entity.type
_entity.pdbx_description
1 polymer ?
#
loop_
_entity_poly.entity_id
_entity_poly.type
_entity_poly.pdbx_seq_one_letter_code
_entity_poly.pdbx_strand_id
1 'polypeptide(L)' 'MQVVVYSKLLKPQDIPHVQNLFDALHEYGINAFVYAPYLEALRGKIDFRRDVGRFEGYVDFSV' A
#
# COMPACT_ATOMS: atom_id res chain seq x y z
N MET A 1 -4.19 -9.97 -10.79
CA MET A 1 -3.59 -10.41 -9.52
C MET A 1 -3.77 -9.31 -8.49
N GLN A 2 -4.00 -9.66 -7.23
CA GLN A 2 -4.22 -8.71 -6.13
C GLN A 2 -3.22 -8.99 -5.01
N VAL A 3 -2.69 -7.94 -4.40
CA VAL A 3 -1.71 -8.05 -3.31
C VAL A 3 -2.19 -7.21 -2.12
N VAL A 4 -2.02 -7.75 -0.92
CA VAL A 4 -2.30 -7.06 0.33
C VAL A 4 -0.97 -6.61 0.95
N VAL A 5 -0.85 -5.32 1.22
CA VAL A 5 0.31 -4.69 1.85
C VAL A 5 -0.06 -4.31 3.28
N TYR A 6 0.52 -5.04 4.23
CA TYR A 6 0.35 -4.79 5.66
C TYR A 6 1.68 -4.40 6.29
N SER A 7 1.68 -3.29 7.02
CA SER A 7 2.77 -2.94 7.95
C SER A 7 2.18 -2.17 9.13
N LYS A 8 2.89 -2.20 10.26
CA LYS A 8 2.53 -1.41 11.45
C LYS A 8 3.25 -0.08 11.51
N LEU A 9 4.42 0.04 10.88
CA LEU A 9 5.30 1.20 10.99
C LEU A 9 5.93 1.51 9.64
N LEU A 10 6.05 2.80 9.33
CA LEU A 10 6.84 3.30 8.23
C LEU A 10 8.12 3.92 8.78
N LYS A 11 9.26 3.28 8.53
CA LYS A 11 10.56 3.86 8.89
C LYS A 11 10.97 4.87 7.80
N PRO A 12 11.49 6.05 8.15
CA PRO A 12 11.88 7.06 7.17
C PRO A 12 12.89 6.56 6.13
N GLN A 13 13.85 5.73 6.56
CA GLN A 13 14.85 5.11 5.68
C GLN A 13 14.25 4.14 4.64
N ASP A 14 13.06 3.60 4.91
CA ASP A 14 12.41 2.62 4.06
C ASP A 14 11.48 3.27 3.02
N ILE A 15 11.21 4.58 3.12
CA ILE A 15 10.38 5.33 2.17
C ILE A 15 10.75 5.08 0.70
N PRO A 16 12.03 5.17 0.27
CA PRO A 16 12.38 4.90 -1.13
C PRO A 16 12.10 3.45 -1.55
N HIS A 17 12.26 2.48 -0.63
CA HIS A 17 11.96 1.08 -0.91
C HIS A 17 10.45 0.85 -1.04
N VAL A 18 9.65 1.54 -0.24
CA VAL A 18 8.18 1.47 -0.33
C VAL A 18 7.68 2.14 -1.60
N GLN A 19 8.26 3.27 -2.01
CA GLN A 19 7.97 3.90 -3.31
C GLN A 19 8.22 2.91 -4.46
N ASN A 20 9.39 2.28 -4.49
CA ASN A 20 9.73 1.30 -5.53
C ASN A 20 8.77 0.10 -5.56
N LEU A 21 8.26 -0.34 -4.40
CA LEU A 21 7.25 -1.40 -4.35
C LEU A 21 5.96 -0.96 -5.07
N PHE A 22 5.42 0.22 -4.76
CA PHE A 22 4.19 0.69 -5.38
C PHE A 22 4.37 1.04 -6.87
N ASP A 23 5.54 1.59 -7.24
CA ASP A 23 5.88 1.83 -8.64
C ASP A 23 5.94 0.52 -9.43
N ALA A 24 6.60 -0.52 -8.90
CA ALA A 24 6.63 -1.83 -9.53
C ALA A 24 5.23 -2.45 -9.63
N LEU A 25 4.44 -2.42 -8.55
CA LEU A 25 3.06 -2.93 -8.56
C LEU A 25 2.22 -2.24 -9.64
N HIS A 26 2.39 -0.93 -9.81
CA HIS A 26 1.75 -0.17 -10.88
C HIS A 26 2.23 -0.61 -12.27
N GLU A 27 3.54 -0.74 -12.50
CA GLU A 27 4.11 -1.17 -13.79
C GLU A 27 3.60 -2.55 -14.22
N TYR A 28 3.42 -3.47 -13.28
CA TYR A 28 2.86 -4.80 -13.54
C TYR A 28 1.32 -4.82 -13.58
N GLY A 29 0.65 -3.68 -13.43
CA GLY A 29 -0.81 -3.57 -13.45
C GLY A 29 -1.51 -4.26 -12.27
N ILE A 30 -0.79 -4.51 -11.16
CA ILE A 30 -1.27 -5.22 -9.98
C ILE A 30 -2.08 -4.27 -9.09
N ASN A 31 -3.22 -4.74 -8.58
CA ASN A 31 -4.02 -3.99 -7.63
C ASN A 31 -3.52 -4.25 -6.21
N ALA A 32 -3.16 -3.19 -5.49
CA ALA A 32 -2.66 -3.25 -4.12
C ALA A 32 -3.73 -2.80 -3.12
N PHE A 33 -3.87 -3.54 -2.02
CA PHE A 33 -4.71 -3.20 -0.88
C PHE A 33 -3.84 -2.93 0.34
N VAL A 34 -3.91 -1.73 0.90
CA VAL A 34 -3.04 -1.27 1.98
C VAL A 34 -3.82 -1.17 3.28
N TYR A 35 -3.21 -1.62 4.37
CA TYR A 35 -3.79 -1.51 5.70
C TYR A 35 -4.02 -0.04 6.06
N ALA A 36 -5.24 0.33 6.48
CA ALA A 36 -5.61 1.74 6.57
C ALA A 36 -4.67 2.61 7.45
N PRO A 37 -4.27 2.18 8.67
CA PRO A 37 -3.29 2.94 9.46
C PRO A 37 -1.93 3.10 8.77
N TYR A 38 -1.52 2.13 7.96
CA TYR A 38 -0.29 2.20 7.20
C TYR A 38 -0.42 3.12 5.99
N LEU A 39 -1.55 3.06 5.30
CA LEU A 39 -1.87 3.96 4.19
C LEU A 39 -1.85 5.42 4.64
N GLU A 40 -2.40 5.72 5.82
CA GLU A 40 -2.33 7.05 6.41
C GLU A 40 -0.88 7.45 6.78
N ALA A 41 -0.07 6.50 7.24
CA ALA A 41 1.35 6.76 7.50
C ALA A 41 2.17 7.05 6.24
N LEU A 42 1.72 6.56 5.07
CA LEU A 42 2.33 6.74 3.75
C LEU A 42 1.86 8.03 3.06
N ARG A 43 0.69 8.55 3.42
CA ARG A 43 0.10 9.75 2.82
C ARG A 43 1.07 10.93 2.91
N GLY A 44 1.38 11.52 1.76
CA GLY A 44 2.30 12.66 1.66
C GLY A 44 3.79 12.31 1.78
N LYS A 45 4.15 11.03 1.90
CA LYS A 45 5.56 10.56 1.92
C LYS A 45 5.95 9.75 0.69
N ILE A 46 4.97 9.16 0.01
CA ILE A 46 5.15 8.48 -1.27
C ILE A 46 4.11 8.99 -2.28
N ASP A 47 4.43 8.86 -3.55
CA ASP A 47 3.56 9.19 -4.66
C ASP A 47 2.87 7.92 -5.17
N PHE A 48 1.54 7.90 -5.08
CA PHE A 48 0.73 6.81 -5.58
C PHE A 48 0.34 7.09 -7.02
N ARG A 49 1.03 6.44 -7.97
CA ARG A 49 0.70 6.53 -9.41
C ARG A 49 -0.65 5.91 -9.78
N ARG A 50 -1.26 5.15 -8.87
CA ARG A 50 -2.56 4.49 -9.02
C ARG A 50 -3.27 4.47 -7.69
N ASP A 51 -4.60 4.52 -7.74
CA ASP A 51 -5.45 4.27 -6.58
C ASP A 51 -5.13 2.89 -5.98
N VAL A 52 -4.84 2.91 -4.68
CA VAL A 52 -4.68 1.71 -3.87
C VAL A 52 -5.94 1.49 -3.04
N GLY A 53 -6.37 0.23 -2.93
CA GLY A 53 -7.47 -0.12 -2.05
C GLY A 53 -7.06 0.07 -0.59
N ARG A 54 -7.99 0.50 0.27
CA ARG A 54 -7.80 0.49 1.73
C ARG A 54 -8.52 -0.70 2.33
N PHE A 55 -7.95 -1.32 3.34
CA PHE A 55 -8.65 -2.33 4.17
C PHE A 55 -8.37 -2.09 5.66
N GLU A 56 -9.37 -2.33 6.49
CA GLU A 56 -9.32 -2.11 7.95
C GLU A 56 -9.31 -3.43 8.74
N GLY A 57 -9.82 -4.52 8.16
CA GLY A 57 -9.76 -5.84 8.79
C GLY A 57 -10.20 -6.99 7.88
N TYR A 58 -10.17 -8.22 8.41
CA TYR A 58 -10.62 -9.43 7.70
C TYR A 58 -12.07 -9.32 7.19
N VAL A 59 -12.89 -8.48 7.84
CA VAL A 59 -14.28 -8.21 7.48
C VAL A 59 -14.41 -7.60 6.07
N ASP A 60 -13.41 -6.88 5.58
CA ASP A 60 -13.41 -6.33 4.20
C ASP A 60 -13.20 -7.39 3.11
N PHE A 61 -12.77 -8.60 3.49
CA PHE A 61 -12.62 -9.75 2.59
C PHE A 61 -13.70 -10.83 2.85
N SER A 62 -14.61 -10.59 3.79
CA SER A 62 -15.74 -11.48 4.09
C SER A 62 -16.88 -11.20 3.12
N VAL A 63 -16.85 -11.87 1.95
CA VAL A 63 -18.01 -12.03 1.05
C VAL A 63 -18.71 -13.33 1.37
#